data_AF-A0A504JN22-F1
#
_entry.id   AF-A0A504JN22-F1
#
_cell.length_a   1.000
_cell.length_b   1.000
_cell.length_c   1.000
_cell.angle_alpha   90.00
_cell.angle_beta   90.00
_cell.angle_gamma   90.00
#
_symmetry.space_group_name_H-M   'P 1'
#
loop_
_entity.id
_entity.type
_entity.pdbx_description
1 polymer ?
#
loop_
_entity_poly.entity_id
_entity_poly.type
_entity_poly.pdbx_seq_one_letter_code
_entity_poly.pdbx_strand_id
1 'polypeptide(L)'
;MRAYFYFIFLLGYVSLNAQSASRTHVIYESKDQIVINNGESYQIVDQKPFFEVHDATIRQYKNFKNYTLRLNRVVIVKNQKNDLQKQLVEWQQDNFKYYELRDIATSDSEKKKSTTANF
;
A
#
# COMPACT_ATOMS: atom_id res chain seq x y z
N MET A 1 31.47 18.59 -27.58
CA MET A 1 31.35 17.15 -27.25
C MET A 1 31.23 16.81 -25.76
N ARG A 2 31.48 17.74 -24.81
CA ARG A 2 31.39 17.43 -23.36
C ARG A 2 29.96 17.39 -22.77
N ALA A 3 29.01 18.12 -23.36
CA ALA A 3 27.63 18.17 -22.86
C ALA A 3 26.79 16.91 -23.14
N TYR A 4 27.13 16.16 -24.19
CA TYR A 4 26.38 14.97 -24.62
C TYR A 4 26.47 13.81 -23.60
N PHE A 5 27.61 13.68 -22.92
CA PHE A 5 27.81 12.68 -21.87
C PHE A 5 26.90 12.92 -20.65
N TYR A 6 26.66 14.19 -20.29
CA TYR A 6 25.74 14.53 -19.19
C TYR A 6 24.29 14.19 -19.53
N PHE A 7 23.88 14.33 -20.79
CA PHE A 7 22.52 14.04 -21.22
C PHE A 7 22.21 12.53 -21.17
N ILE A 8 23.18 11.69 -21.56
CA ILE A 8 23.05 10.23 -21.48
C ILE A 8 23.00 9.77 -20.02
N PHE A 9 23.78 10.40 -19.12
CA PHE A 9 23.73 10.11 -17.70
C PHE A 9 22.38 10.48 -17.07
N LEU A 10 21.78 11.61 -17.48
CA LEU A 10 20.48 12.06 -16.97
C LEU A 10 19.34 11.09 -17.35
N LEU A 11 19.35 10.56 -18.57
CA LEU A 11 18.33 9.63 -19.07
C LEU A 11 18.29 8.30 -18.31
N GLY A 12 19.45 7.83 -17.81
CA GLY A 12 19.53 6.60 -17.00
C GLY A 12 18.89 6.73 -15.62
N TYR A 13 18.86 7.93 -15.03
CA TYR A 13 18.23 8.15 -13.72
C TYR A 13 16.70 8.17 -13.79
N VAL A 14 16.12 8.59 -14.91
CA VAL A 14 14.65 8.69 -15.04
C VAL A 14 13.98 7.31 -15.12
N SER A 15 14.65 6.32 -15.72
CA SER A 15 14.08 4.97 -15.92
C SER A 15 13.94 4.16 -14.62
N LEU A 16 14.83 4.35 -13.64
CA LEU A 16 14.74 3.71 -12.32
C LEU A 16 13.53 4.23 -11.52
N ASN A 17 13.21 5.52 -11.66
CA ASN A 17 12.09 6.13 -10.94
C ASN A 17 10.72 5.72 -11.52
N ALA A 18 10.66 5.36 -12.81
CA ALA A 18 9.43 4.93 -13.46
C ALA A 18 8.86 3.60 -12.91
N GLN A 19 9.72 2.67 -12.49
CA GLN A 19 9.28 1.41 -11.90
C GLN A 19 8.64 1.60 -10.51
N SER A 20 9.13 2.56 -9.73
CA SER A 20 8.56 2.93 -8.42
C SER A 20 7.18 3.57 -8.53
N ALA A 21 6.89 4.26 -9.64
CA ALA A 21 5.58 4.84 -9.93
C ALA A 21 4.54 3.83 -10.45
N SER A 22 4.92 2.55 -10.60
CA SER A 22 4.02 1.49 -11.03
C SER A 22 2.98 1.18 -9.94
N ARG A 23 1.82 0.68 -10.36
CA ARG A 23 0.71 0.28 -9.47
C ARG A 23 1.21 -0.71 -8.41
N THR A 24 0.72 -0.59 -7.18
CA THR A 24 1.06 -1.51 -6.09
C THR A 24 0.75 -2.94 -6.49
N HIS A 25 1.78 -3.78 -6.43
CA HIS A 25 1.67 -5.20 -6.69
C HIS A 25 2.46 -5.96 -5.63
N VAL A 26 1.83 -6.95 -5.02
CA VAL A 26 2.52 -7.85 -4.08
C VAL A 26 3.36 -8.83 -4.89
N ILE A 27 4.68 -8.78 -4.72
CA ILE A 27 5.63 -9.66 -5.42
C ILE A 27 5.99 -10.89 -4.58
N TYR A 28 5.79 -10.82 -3.26
CA TYR A 28 5.98 -11.94 -2.35
C TYR A 28 5.07 -11.78 -1.13
N GLU A 29 4.48 -12.88 -0.70
CA GLU A 29 3.65 -12.96 0.50
C GLU A 29 4.01 -14.21 1.30
N SER A 30 4.25 -14.02 2.58
CA SER A 30 4.38 -15.08 3.58
C SER A 30 3.34 -14.88 4.69
N LYS A 31 3.33 -15.76 5.69
CA LYS A 31 2.39 -15.69 6.81
C LYS A 31 2.43 -14.34 7.55
N ASP A 32 3.61 -13.74 7.66
CA ASP A 32 3.85 -12.55 8.51
C ASP A 32 4.44 -11.37 7.72
N GLN A 33 4.67 -11.51 6.41
CA GLN A 33 5.40 -10.54 5.60
C GLN A 33 4.81 -10.38 4.20
N ILE A 34 4.78 -9.14 3.72
CA ILE A 34 4.39 -8.79 2.35
C ILE A 34 5.49 -7.91 1.76
N VAL A 35 5.93 -8.22 0.55
CA VAL A 35 6.85 -7.38 -0.23
C VAL A 35 6.11 -6.90 -1.47
N ILE A 36 6.19 -5.60 -1.73
CA ILE A 36 5.56 -4.98 -2.90
C ILE A 36 6.61 -4.58 -3.96
N ASN A 37 6.15 -4.30 -5.17
CA ASN A 37 6.96 -4.05 -6.36
C ASN A 37 7.92 -2.84 -6.29
N ASN A 38 7.80 -1.96 -5.28
CA ASN A 38 8.79 -0.90 -5.03
C ASN A 38 9.97 -1.37 -4.16
N GLY A 39 10.02 -2.65 -3.80
CA GLY A 39 11.05 -3.25 -2.94
C GLY A 39 10.84 -3.01 -1.44
N GLU A 40 9.75 -2.36 -1.04
CA GLU A 40 9.42 -2.19 0.37
C GLU A 40 8.84 -3.48 0.96
N SER A 41 9.31 -3.78 2.16
CA SER A 41 8.91 -4.94 2.95
C SER A 41 8.06 -4.48 4.13
N TYR A 42 6.94 -5.16 4.30
CA TYR A 42 5.98 -4.88 5.33
C TYR A 42 5.72 -6.12 6.18
N GLN A 43 5.60 -5.92 7.48
CA GLN A 43 5.12 -6.93 8.43
C GLN A 43 3.60 -6.88 8.49
N ILE A 44 2.94 -8.04 8.47
CA ILE A 44 1.50 -8.15 8.68
C ILE A 44 1.22 -7.96 10.18
N VAL A 45 0.36 -7.00 10.51
CA VAL A 45 -0.06 -6.69 11.89
C VAL A 45 -1.43 -7.27 12.17
N ASP A 46 -2.35 -7.12 11.23
CA ASP A 46 -3.73 -7.60 11.34
C ASP A 46 -4.28 -7.91 9.94
N GLN A 47 -5.27 -8.79 9.86
CA GLN A 47 -5.94 -9.15 8.61
C GLN A 47 -7.44 -9.29 8.85
N LYS A 48 -8.22 -8.59 8.02
CA LYS A 48 -9.68 -8.65 8.03
C LYS A 48 -10.20 -9.21 6.72
N PRO A 49 -10.90 -10.35 6.70
CA PRO A 49 -11.58 -10.83 5.51
C PRO A 49 -12.75 -9.90 5.13
N PHE A 50 -13.21 -9.95 3.88
CA PHE A 50 -14.20 -8.99 3.36
C PHE A 50 -15.47 -8.85 4.20
N PHE A 51 -15.90 -9.89 4.92
CA PHE A 51 -17.12 -9.88 5.73
C PHE A 51 -16.96 -9.15 7.08
N GLU A 52 -15.72 -8.90 7.51
CA GLU A 52 -15.39 -8.12 8.72
C GLU A 52 -15.01 -6.67 8.39
N VAL A 53 -15.00 -6.30 7.09
CA VAL A 53 -14.68 -4.95 6.66
C VAL A 53 -15.95 -4.10 6.70
N HIS A 54 -16.06 -3.27 7.75
CA HIS A 54 -17.16 -2.32 7.94
C HIS A 54 -16.83 -0.88 7.54
N ASP A 55 -15.63 -0.64 7.00
CA ASP A 55 -15.20 0.69 6.56
C ASP A 55 -15.94 1.12 5.28
N ALA A 56 -16.80 2.13 5.40
CA ALA A 56 -17.60 2.66 4.29
C ALA A 56 -16.75 3.29 3.16
N THR A 57 -15.49 3.64 3.41
CA THR A 57 -14.56 4.17 2.39
C THR A 57 -13.97 3.08 1.50
N ILE A 58 -14.13 1.81 1.88
CA ILE A 58 -13.67 0.65 1.12
C ILE A 58 -14.85 0.07 0.36
N ARG A 59 -14.84 0.24 -0.96
CA ARG A 59 -15.89 -0.32 -1.83
C ARG A 59 -15.76 -1.83 -1.91
N GLN A 60 -16.88 -2.54 -1.76
CA GLN A 60 -16.94 -3.99 -1.96
C GLN A 60 -16.59 -4.43 -3.39
N TYR A 61 -16.79 -3.55 -4.37
CA TYR A 61 -16.49 -3.79 -5.78
C TYR A 61 -15.62 -2.68 -6.36
N LYS A 62 -14.65 -3.06 -7.20
CA LYS A 62 -13.77 -2.14 -7.91
C LYS A 62 -13.71 -2.50 -9.38
N ASN A 63 -14.06 -1.54 -10.24
CA ASN A 63 -13.91 -1.69 -11.68
C ASN A 63 -12.46 -1.39 -12.08
N PHE A 64 -11.84 -2.32 -12.80
CA PHE A 64 -10.48 -2.19 -13.28
C PHE A 64 -10.37 -2.73 -14.70
N LYS A 65 -10.11 -1.83 -15.66
CA LYS A 65 -10.19 -2.14 -17.09
C LYS A 65 -11.55 -2.77 -17.42
N ASN A 66 -11.55 -4.04 -17.83
CA ASN A 66 -12.75 -4.80 -18.21
C ASN A 66 -13.21 -5.78 -17.12
N TYR A 67 -12.67 -5.66 -15.90
CA TYR A 67 -12.95 -6.56 -14.78
C TYR A 67 -13.67 -5.83 -13.64
N THR A 68 -14.58 -6.54 -12.98
CA THR A 68 -15.24 -6.09 -11.75
C THR A 68 -14.75 -6.95 -10.61
N LEU A 69 -13.80 -6.41 -9.85
CA LEU A 69 -13.12 -7.12 -8.78
C LEU A 69 -13.92 -6.99 -7.49
N ARG A 70 -14.03 -8.10 -6.74
CA ARG A 70 -14.67 -8.11 -5.42
C ARG A 70 -13.61 -7.95 -4.33
N LEU A 71 -13.94 -7.23 -3.27
CA LEU A 71 -13.12 -7.14 -2.08
C LEU A 71 -12.86 -8.55 -1.53
N ASN A 72 -11.59 -8.88 -1.32
CA ASN A 72 -11.17 -10.15 -0.72
C ASN A 72 -10.87 -9.97 0.77
N ARG A 73 -9.95 -9.06 1.07
CA ARG A 73 -9.47 -8.78 2.42
C ARG A 73 -8.82 -7.42 2.50
N VAL A 74 -8.65 -6.97 3.73
CA VAL A 74 -7.89 -5.79 4.11
C VAL A 74 -6.80 -6.24 5.08
N VAL A 75 -5.55 -5.92 4.78
CA VAL A 75 -4.40 -6.28 5.61
C VAL A 75 -3.81 -5.00 6.21
N ILE A 76 -3.66 -4.95 7.52
CA ILE A 76 -2.91 -3.89 8.19
C ILE A 76 -1.45 -4.29 8.18
N VAL A 77 -0.63 -3.44 7.59
CA VAL A 77 0.78 -3.73 7.34
C VAL A 77 1.65 -2.64 7.95
N LYS A 78 2.78 -3.01 8.53
CA LYS A 78 3.75 -2.09 9.13
C LYS A 78 5.04 -2.12 8.32
N ASN A 79 5.47 -0.97 7.81
CA ASN A 79 6.71 -0.89 7.06
C ASN A 79 7.90 -1.13 7.99
N GLN A 80 8.77 -2.08 7.63
CA GLN A 80 9.90 -2.47 8.47
C GLN A 80 10.99 -1.39 8.61
N LYS A 81 11.03 -0.39 7.72
CA LYS A 81 12.05 0.66 7.73
C LYS A 81 11.68 1.89 8.56
N ASN A 82 10.41 2.29 8.56
CA ASN A 82 9.96 3.55 9.18
C ASN A 82 8.82 3.37 10.19
N ASP A 83 8.46 2.13 10.51
CA ASP A 83 7.41 1.75 11.45
C ASP A 83 6.00 2.29 11.13
N LEU A 84 5.80 2.89 9.95
CA LEU A 84 4.50 3.42 9.54
C LEU A 84 3.53 2.30 9.23
N GLN A 85 2.32 2.40 9.77
CA GLN A 85 1.24 1.49 9.45
C GLN A 85 0.48 1.98 8.22
N LYS A 86 0.16 1.04 7.35
CA LYS A 86 -0.62 1.24 6.13
C LYS A 86 -1.68 0.15 6.02
N GLN A 87 -2.68 0.43 5.22
CA GLN A 87 -3.75 -0.51 4.90
C GLN A 87 -3.58 -1.01 3.47
N LEU A 88 -3.38 -2.31 3.30
CA LEU A 88 -3.32 -2.97 2.01
C LEU A 88 -4.69 -3.57 1.71
N VAL A 89 -5.41 -3.00 0.75
CA VAL A 89 -6.72 -3.49 0.33
C VAL A 89 -6.55 -4.38 -0.90
N GLU A 90 -7.07 -5.61 -0.81
CA GLU A 90 -7.02 -6.59 -1.89
C GLU A 90 -8.41 -6.80 -2.49
N TRP A 91 -8.54 -6.55 -3.80
CA TRP A 91 -9.68 -6.99 -4.60
C TRP A 91 -9.25 -8.11 -5.53
N GLN A 92 -10.12 -9.09 -5.75
CA GLN A 92 -9.86 -10.23 -6.61
C GLN A 92 -11.04 -10.58 -7.50
N GLN A 93 -10.72 -11.15 -8.67
CA GLN A 93 -11.64 -11.87 -9.54
C GLN A 93 -10.84 -12.98 -10.22
N ASP A 94 -11.26 -14.23 -10.05
CA ASP A 94 -10.58 -15.42 -10.57
C ASP A 94 -9.06 -15.40 -10.23
N ASN A 95 -8.21 -15.43 -11.26
CA ASN A 95 -6.75 -15.40 -11.10
C ASN A 95 -6.16 -13.98 -11.09
N PHE A 96 -7.00 -12.94 -11.05
CA PHE A 96 -6.55 -11.56 -11.06
C PHE A 96 -6.72 -10.92 -9.68
N LYS A 97 -5.62 -10.39 -9.15
CA LYS A 97 -5.60 -9.62 -7.89
C LYS A 97 -5.15 -8.19 -8.14
N TYR A 98 -5.82 -7.28 -7.47
CA TYR A 98 -5.50 -5.87 -7.46
C TYR A 98 -5.30 -5.40 -6.03
N TYR A 99 -4.21 -4.66 -5.82
CA TYR A 99 -3.81 -4.15 -4.53
C TYR A 99 -3.83 -2.62 -4.51
N GLU A 100 -4.26 -2.07 -3.39
CA GLU A 100 -4.15 -0.64 -3.11
C GLU A 100 -3.56 -0.45 -1.73
N LEU A 101 -2.47 0.30 -1.64
CA LEU A 101 -1.86 0.68 -0.38
C LEU A 101 -2.39 2.06 0.02
N ARG A 102 -3.00 2.15 1.19
CA ARG A 102 -3.56 3.37 1.76
C ARG A 102 -2.84 3.74 3.04
N ASP A 103 -2.66 5.03 3.29
CA ASP A 103 -2.18 5.49 4.58
C ASP A 103 -3.32 5.40 5.61
N ILE A 104 -3.00 4.90 6.79
CA ILE A 104 -3.93 4.95 7.91
C ILE A 104 -3.82 6.36 8.46
N ALA A 105 -4.89 7.15 8.36
CA ALA A 105 -4.94 8.45 9.00
C ALA A 105 -4.84 8.24 10.52
N THR A 106 -3.65 8.36 11.08
CA THR A 106 -3.47 8.52 12.52
C THR A 106 -4.16 9.82 12.89
N SER A 107 -5.35 9.73 13.48
CA SER A 107 -5.99 10.88 14.09
C SER A 107 -5.08 11.31 15.26
N ASP A 108 -4.30 12.37 15.07
CA ASP A 108 -3.59 13.05 16.16
C ASP A 108 -4.56 13.64 17.20
N SER A 109 -5.87 13.49 17.00
CA SER A 109 -6.96 13.95 17.87
C SER A 109 -7.16 13.15 19.17
N GLU A 110 -6.57 11.97 19.35
CA GLU A 110 -6.71 11.20 20.60
C GLU A 110 -5.61 11.49 21.63
N LYS A 111 -4.43 11.96 21.21
CA LYS A 111 -3.35 12.32 22.16
C LYS A 111 -3.62 13.59 22.97
N LYS A 112 -4.52 14.48 22.51
CA LYS A 112 -4.84 15.73 23.23
C LYS A 112 -5.96 15.61 24.27
N LYS A 113 -6.74 14.52 24.30
CA LYS A 113 -7.80 14.36 25.31
C LYS A 113 -7.32 13.74 26.63
N SER A 114 -6.17 13.07 26.64
CA SER A 114 -5.64 12.44 27.87
C SER A 114 -4.83 13.39 28.76
N THR A 115 -4.38 14.54 28.25
CA THR A 115 -3.54 15.49 29.03
C THR A 115 -4.36 16.56 29.74
N THR A 116 -5.66 16.68 29.45
CA THR A 116 -6.55 17.68 30.07
C THR A 116 -7.55 17.07 31.06
N ALA A 117 -7.26 15.85 31.54
CA ALA A 117 -8.06 15.17 32.56
C ALA A 117 -7.15 14.55 33.63
N ASN A 118 -6.28 15.37 34.20
CA ASN A 118 -5.72 15.13 35.53
C ASN A 118 -5.56 16.51 36.20
N PHE A 119 -6.46 16.75 37.16
CA PHE A 119 -6.48 17.73 38.25
C PHE A 119 -5.53 18.93 38.18
#